data_AF-A0A8J9RQN8-F1
#
_entry.id   AF-A0A8J9RQN8-F1
#
_cell.length_a   1.000
_cell.length_b   1.000
_cell.length_c   1.000
_cell.angle_alpha   90.00
_cell.angle_beta   90.00
_cell.angle_gamma   90.00
#
_symmetry.space_group_name_H-M   'P 1'
#
loop_
_entity.id
_entity.type
_entity.pdbx_description
1 polymer ?
#
loop_
_entity_poly.entity_id
_entity_poly.type
_entity_poly.pdbx_seq_one_letter_code
_entity_poly.pdbx_strand_id
1 'polypeptide(L)'
;MHPPLHVSKHPYCKKEIEALIACHSEHALAKFIGKCNQQKWDLDACFKREKAMNRALNYAKAKEEQARFQRTLKLEQQQQQQQQQQQQQQQQQQQQQQQQQ
;
A
#
# COMPACT_ATOMS: atom_id res chain seq x y z
N MET A 1 -22.82 -5.78 -16.70
CA MET A 1 -23.01 -6.39 -15.35
C MET A 1 -21.65 -6.43 -14.65
N HIS A 2 -21.55 -5.93 -13.42
CA HIS A 2 -20.32 -6.00 -12.60
C HIS A 2 -20.34 -7.29 -11.74
N PRO A 3 -19.19 -7.79 -11.26
CA PRO A 3 -19.13 -8.88 -10.28
C PRO A 3 -19.87 -8.53 -8.98
N PRO A 4 -20.26 -9.50 -8.13
CA PRO A 4 -20.98 -9.23 -6.88
C PRO A 4 -20.27 -8.17 -6.03
N LEU A 5 -21.01 -7.10 -5.68
CA LEU A 5 -20.50 -6.02 -4.84
C LEU A 5 -20.55 -6.48 -3.39
N HIS A 6 -19.40 -6.88 -2.86
CA HIS A 6 -19.30 -7.22 -1.45
C HIS A 6 -19.22 -5.94 -0.62
N VAL A 7 -20.32 -5.61 0.08
CA VAL A 7 -20.39 -4.45 0.99
C VAL A 7 -19.23 -4.45 1.99
N SER A 8 -18.80 -5.63 2.45
CA SER A 8 -17.66 -5.79 3.37
C SER A 8 -16.32 -5.25 2.82
N LYS A 9 -16.19 -5.12 1.49
CA LYS A 9 -14.99 -4.58 0.84
C LYS A 9 -15.07 -3.07 0.57
N HIS A 10 -16.27 -2.51 0.63
CA HIS A 10 -16.57 -1.12 0.26
C HIS A 10 -17.43 -0.45 1.34
N PRO A 11 -16.94 -0.34 2.59
CA PRO A 11 -17.74 0.16 3.70
C PRO A 11 -18.24 1.59 3.47
N TYR A 12 -17.52 2.41 2.70
CA TYR A 12 -17.88 3.79 2.41
C TYR A 12 -18.96 3.94 1.32
N CYS A 13 -19.16 2.90 0.51
CA CYS A 13 -20.13 2.90 -0.60
C CYS A 13 -21.32 1.97 -0.35
N LYS A 14 -21.55 1.58 0.92
CA LYS A 14 -22.63 0.66 1.30
C LYS A 14 -23.99 1.12 0.77
N LYS A 15 -24.31 2.42 0.94
CA LYS A 15 -25.58 3.01 0.54
C LYS A 15 -25.82 2.91 -0.97
N GLU A 16 -24.80 3.22 -1.77
CA GLU A 16 -24.85 3.17 -3.23
C GLU A 16 -24.95 1.73 -3.73
N ILE A 17 -24.26 0.79 -3.06
CA ILE A 17 -24.37 -0.65 -3.36
C ILE A 17 -25.79 -1.14 -3.10
N GLU A 18 -26.36 -0.83 -1.93
CA GLU A 18 -27.72 -1.21 -1.56
C GLU A 18 -28.76 -0.62 -2.53
N ALA A 19 -28.59 0.64 -2.94
CA ALA A 19 -29.47 1.31 -3.90
C ALA A 19 -29.45 0.62 -5.29
N LEU A 20 -28.28 0.22 -5.76
CA LEU A 20 -28.16 -0.50 -7.04
C LEU A 20 -28.72 -1.92 -6.95
N ILE A 21 -28.50 -2.61 -5.83
CA ILE A 21 -29.08 -3.95 -5.58
C ILE A 21 -30.60 -3.86 -5.55
N ALA A 22 -31.17 -2.89 -4.82
CA ALA A 22 -32.61 -2.68 -4.77
C ALA A 22 -33.21 -2.45 -6.16
N CYS A 23 -32.61 -1.57 -6.97
CA CYS A 23 -33.06 -1.33 -8.35
C CYS A 23 -32.99 -2.58 -9.22
N HIS A 24 -31.92 -3.38 -9.11
CA HIS A 24 -31.80 -4.64 -9.85
C HIS A 24 -32.80 -5.72 -9.43
N SER A 25 -33.19 -5.73 -8.14
CA SER A 25 -34.20 -6.66 -7.60
C SER A 25 -35.61 -6.30 -8.07
N GLU A 26 -35.95 -5.01 -8.08
CA GLU A 26 -37.25 -4.51 -8.55
C GLU A 26 -37.40 -4.57 -10.08
N HIS A 27 -36.27 -4.58 -10.80
CA HIS A 27 -36.25 -4.46 -12.27
C HIS A 27 -35.39 -5.55 -12.93
N ALA A 28 -35.72 -6.83 -12.68
CA ALA A 28 -34.95 -7.97 -13.14
C ALA A 28 -34.65 -7.99 -14.65
N LEU A 29 -35.58 -7.54 -15.51
CA LEU A 29 -35.37 -7.41 -16.95
C LEU A 29 -34.94 -5.99 -17.35
N ALA A 30 -35.55 -4.96 -16.76
CA ALA A 30 -35.30 -3.58 -17.14
C ALA A 30 -33.92 -3.03 -16.70
N LYS A 31 -33.22 -3.73 -15.79
CA LYS A 31 -31.82 -3.43 -15.43
C LYS A 31 -30.87 -3.52 -16.63
N PHE A 32 -31.18 -4.33 -17.64
CA PHE A 32 -30.33 -4.50 -18.83
C PHE A 32 -30.53 -3.40 -19.89
N ILE A 33 -31.65 -2.68 -19.84
CA ILE A 33 -31.98 -1.59 -20.78
C ILE A 33 -31.68 -0.20 -20.19
N GLY A 34 -31.00 -0.13 -19.04
CA GLY A 34 -30.51 1.12 -18.44
C GLY A 34 -31.41 1.76 -17.38
N LYS A 35 -32.47 1.08 -16.93
CA LYS A 35 -33.39 1.60 -15.88
C LYS A 35 -32.67 1.99 -14.57
N CYS A 36 -31.55 1.34 -14.28
CA CYS A 36 -30.75 1.55 -13.06
C CYS A 36 -29.45 2.36 -13.28
N ASN A 37 -29.36 3.12 -14.38
CA ASN A 37 -28.13 3.84 -14.72
C ASN A 37 -27.74 4.92 -13.70
N GLN A 38 -28.72 5.58 -13.09
CA GLN A 38 -28.44 6.61 -12.08
C GLN A 38 -27.74 6.01 -10.85
N GLN A 39 -28.32 4.96 -10.28
CA GLN A 39 -27.74 4.24 -9.13
C GLN A 39 -26.35 3.68 -9.48
N LYS A 40 -26.18 3.22 -10.72
CA LYS A 40 -24.87 2.77 -11.21
C LYS A 40 -23.85 3.92 -11.24
N TRP A 41 -24.22 5.09 -11.76
CA TRP A 41 -23.32 6.24 -11.82
C TRP A 41 -22.94 6.77 -10.44
N ASP A 42 -23.89 6.78 -9.50
CA ASP A 42 -23.65 7.17 -8.11
C ASP A 42 -22.67 6.21 -7.43
N LEU A 43 -22.85 4.90 -7.64
CA LEU A 43 -21.91 3.89 -7.18
C LEU A 43 -20.52 4.05 -7.80
N ASP A 44 -20.44 4.25 -9.12
CA ASP A 44 -19.17 4.45 -9.82
C ASP A 44 -18.43 5.70 -9.30
N ALA A 45 -19.17 6.78 -9.00
CA ALA A 45 -18.62 7.98 -8.39
C ALA A 45 -18.09 7.70 -6.98
N CYS A 46 -18.81 6.92 -6.18
CA CYS A 46 -18.36 6.51 -4.85
C CYS A 46 -17.07 5.68 -4.93
N PHE A 47 -17.01 4.66 -5.78
CA PHE A 47 -15.81 3.84 -5.95
C PHE A 47 -14.60 4.61 -6.45
N LYS A 48 -14.80 5.62 -7.31
CA LYS A 48 -13.70 6.51 -7.72
C LYS A 48 -13.13 7.29 -6.52
N ARG A 49 -13.99 7.80 -5.65
CA ARG A 49 -13.57 8.52 -4.42
C ARG A 49 -12.87 7.58 -3.44
N GLU A 50 -13.47 6.43 -3.16
CA GLU A 50 -12.88 5.42 -2.25
C GLU A 50 -11.53 4.94 -2.76
N LYS A 51 -11.40 4.68 -4.07
CA LYS A 51 -10.13 4.32 -4.70
C LYS A 51 -9.08 5.44 -4.56
N ALA A 52 -9.47 6.70 -4.72
CA ALA A 52 -8.56 7.83 -4.55
C ALA A 52 -8.06 7.94 -3.09
N MET A 53 -8.96 7.78 -2.11
CA MET A 53 -8.60 7.78 -0.69
C MET A 53 -7.64 6.63 -0.35
N ASN A 54 -7.98 5.41 -0.76
CA ASN A 54 -7.12 4.25 -0.53
C ASN A 54 -5.76 4.39 -1.21
N ARG A 55 -5.71 5.00 -2.41
CA ARG A 55 -4.44 5.29 -3.10
C ARG A 55 -3.57 6.26 -2.30
N ALA A 56 -4.16 7.32 -1.74
CA ALA A 56 -3.43 8.27 -0.91
C ALA A 56 -2.89 7.62 0.37
N LEU A 57 -3.70 6.80 1.05
CA LEU A 57 -3.29 6.07 2.26
C LEU A 57 -2.15 5.08 1.96
N ASN A 58 -2.30 4.28 0.89
CA ASN A 58 -1.28 3.32 0.49
C ASN A 58 0.02 4.01 0.06
N TYR A 59 -0.07 5.16 -0.60
CA TYR A 59 1.11 5.95 -0.97
C TYR A 59 1.87 6.48 0.26
N ALA A 60 1.14 7.03 1.25
CA ALA A 60 1.74 7.47 2.50
C ALA A 60 2.43 6.31 3.24
N LYS A 61 1.75 5.17 3.37
CA LYS A 61 2.30 3.96 4.00
C LYS A 61 3.54 3.45 3.27
N ALA A 62 3.49 3.37 1.93
CA ALA A 62 4.62 2.91 1.13
C ALA A 62 5.85 3.81 1.28
N LYS A 63 5.64 5.14 1.34
CA LYS A 63 6.73 6.10 1.56
C LYS A 63 7.36 5.93 2.94
N GLU A 64 6.54 5.69 3.97
CA GLU A 64 7.02 5.43 5.32
C GLU A 64 7.83 4.12 5.40
N GLU A 65 7.29 3.04 4.81
CA GLU A 65 7.96 1.74 4.72
C GLU A 65 9.30 1.83 3.98
N GLN A 66 9.32 2.52 2.84
CA GLN A 66 10.54 2.75 2.07
C GLN A 66 11.57 3.54 2.87
N ALA A 67 11.16 4.58 3.61
CA ALA A 67 12.07 5.35 4.46
C ALA A 67 12.65 4.51 5.60
N ARG A 68 11.84 3.67 6.25
CA ARG A 68 12.30 2.73 7.28
C ARG A 68 13.32 1.75 6.71
N PHE A 69 13.00 1.13 5.59
CA PHE A 69 13.88 0.17 4.92
C PHE A 69 15.23 0.80 4.55
N GLN A 70 15.21 1.99 3.94
CA GLN A 70 16.44 2.70 3.58
C GLN A 70 17.28 3.09 4.81
N ARG A 71 16.65 3.47 5.92
CA ARG A 71 17.36 3.75 7.18
C ARG A 71 18.04 2.50 7.70
N THR A 72 17.35 1.36 7.74
CA THR A 72 17.93 0.09 8.19
C THR A 72 19.13 -0.29 7.33
N LEU A 73 18.99 -0.27 5.99
CA LEU A 73 20.09 -0.59 5.08
C LEU A 73 21.31 0.33 5.29
N LYS A 74 21.10 1.63 5.48
CA LYS A 74 22.20 2.57 5.74
C LYS A 74 22.91 2.29 7.05
N LEU A 75 22.16 1.95 8.11
CA LEU A 75 22.74 1.61 9.41
C LEU A 75 23.56 0.33 9.32
N GLU A 76 23.05 -0.70 8.65
CA GLU A 76 23.77 -1.96 8.43
C GLU A 76 25.07 -1.72 7.63
N GLN A 77 25.00 -0.92 6.56
CA GLN A 77 26.19 -0.54 5.79
C GLN A 77 27.23 0.21 6.63
N GLN A 78 26.79 1.17 7.45
CA GLN A 78 27.68 1.91 8.35
C GLN A 78 28.34 1.01 9.40
N GLN A 79 27.57 0.08 9.98
CA GLN A 79 28.09 -0.89 10.94
C GLN A 79 29.14 -1.81 10.30
N GLN A 80 28.87 -2.31 9.09
CA GLN A 80 29.84 -3.13 8.35
C GLN A 80 31.13 -2.36 8.05
N GLN A 81 31.02 -1.10 7.61
CA GLN A 81 32.20 -0.25 7.37
C GLN A 81 33.01 0.00 8.65
N GLN A 82 32.34 0.30 9.77
CA GLN A 82 33.00 0.49 11.07
C GLN A 82 33.72 -0.78 11.52
N GLN A 83 33.08 -1.95 11.39
CA GLN A 83 33.70 -3.24 11.72
C GLN A 83 34.93 -3.51 10.86
N GLN A 84 34.86 -3.26 9.54
CA GLN A 84 36.00 -3.42 8.65
C GLN A 84 37.15 -2.48 9.01
N GLN A 85 36.86 -1.21 9.32
CA GLN A 85 37.88 -0.25 9.76
C GLN A 85 38.54 -0.67 11.08
N GLN A 86 37.75 -1.13 12.05
CA GLN A 86 38.28 -1.62 13.33
C GLN A 86 39.19 -2.84 13.13
N GLN A 87 38.79 -3.79 12.28
CA GLN A 87 39.61 -4.95 11.95
C GLN A 87 40.93 -4.55 11.29
N GLN A 88 40.91 -3.62 10.33
CA GLN A 88 42.12 -3.11 9.68
C GLN A 88 43.06 -2.42 10.67
N GLN A 89 42.52 -1.59 11.57
CA GLN A 89 43.33 -0.92 12.61
C GLN A 89 43.98 -1.93 13.55
N GLN A 90 43.23 -2.96 13.99
CA GLN A 90 43.77 -4.02 14.84
C GLN A 90 44.90 -4.79 14.14
N GLN A 91 44.73 -5.13 12.86
CA GLN A 91 45.77 -5.79 12.07
C GLN A 91 47.03 -4.93 11.94
N GLN A 92 46.88 -3.63 11.66
CA GLN A 92 48.01 -2.70 11.59
C GLN A 92 48.76 -2.59 12.93
N GLN A 93 48.03 -2.49 14.04
CA GLN A 93 48.64 -2.45 15.38
C GLN A 93 49.41 -3.75 15.68
N GLN A 94 48.85 -4.91 15.35
CA GLN A 94 49.53 -6.20 15.52
C GLN A 94 50.81 -6.27 14.68
N GLN A 95 50.77 -5.83 13.43
CA GLN A 95 51.97 -5.78 12.57
C GLN A 95 53.05 -4.84 13.13
N GLN A 96 52.66 -3.66 13.64
CA GLN A 96 53.59 -2.74 14.27
C GLN A 96 54.24 -3.33 15.52
N GLN A 97 53.46 -4.04 16.36
CA GLN A 97 53.99 -4.72 17.53
C GLN A 97 54.98 -5.84 17.16
N GLN A 98 54.70 -6.60 16.11
CA GLN A 98 55.62 -7.63 15.60
C GLN A 98 56.92 -7.06 15.05
N GLN A 99 56.89 -5.86 14.46
CA GLN A 99 58.11 -5.19 13.96
C GLN A 99 58.98 -4.59 15.07
N GLN A 100 58.44 -4.43 16.29
CA GLN A 100 59.16 -3.88 17.44
C GLN A 100 59.77 -4.96 18.35
N GLN A 101 59.55 -6.25 18.05
CA GLN A 101 60.14 -7.39 18.74
C GLN A 101 61.29 -7.97 17.92
#